data_AF-K0YS78-F1
#
_entry.id   AF-K0YS78-F1
#
_cell.length_a   1.000
_cell.length_b   1.000
_cell.length_c   1.000
_cell.angle_alpha   90.00
_cell.angle_beta   90.00
_cell.angle_gamma   90.00
#
_symmetry.space_group_name_H-M   'P 1'
#
loop_
_entity.id
_entity.type
_entity.pdbx_description
1 polymer ?
#
loop_
_entity_poly.entity_id
_entity_poly.type
_entity_poly.pdbx_seq_one_letter_code
_entity_poly.pdbx_strand_id
1 'polypeptide(L)'
;MSYLAGIFAVVVGFIITVGLHELGHLVPAKKFGAVVSEYAIGFGPKIVSREVKGTLVVFRAIPLGGYVRILGMFAPAKPGRRTLNSKGQRDLAEEARHQSAQEMPEGCAHRAFWCLTWWKKAIVMAAGPAMNFLLAFLFLVIAMVGIGFRTASLTLADVSATIQTNAGTVASPAYEAGLTGGDTLIALDGRNLNDWSAFRDSIASSNGQPLQVTFERDGDLHEASLYPRKTEDGTYVVGVTAGYEYTAASMWDAAKEYRYMFTGTVGAITKIPQSLWNVTMSMVTGSERDSSGLISIVGVSRIAGEVTSDSAGSGVADVRSQIAFLLSLMASLNMALAVFNLIPLPPLDGGHIIGALYEGVRGGVARMGGKQNPGPVDTARLLPLTWVVGALLAVMSIVLVIADIVDPLSLR
;
A
#
# COMPACT_ATOMS: atom_id res chain seq x y z
N MET A 1 19.88 -7.80 -13.76
CA MET A 1 19.46 -8.81 -12.75
C MET A 1 18.68 -8.17 -11.60
N SER A 2 19.11 -7.03 -11.06
CA SER A 2 18.42 -6.32 -9.97
C SER A 2 17.00 -5.84 -10.32
N TYR A 3 16.78 -5.31 -11.54
CA TYR A 3 15.45 -4.89 -12.02
C TYR A 3 14.37 -5.99 -11.89
N LEU A 4 14.69 -7.19 -12.41
CA LEU A 4 13.77 -8.33 -12.36
C LEU A 4 13.55 -8.82 -10.93
N ALA A 5 14.55 -8.69 -10.05
CA ALA A 5 14.42 -9.06 -8.65
C ALA A 5 13.43 -8.15 -7.91
N GLY A 6 13.45 -6.83 -8.18
CA GLY A 6 12.46 -5.89 -7.62
C GLY A 6 11.03 -6.20 -8.07
N ILE A 7 10.83 -6.42 -9.37
CA ILE A 7 9.54 -6.86 -9.92
C ILE A 7 9.07 -8.15 -9.25
N PHE A 8 9.94 -9.16 -9.21
CA PHE A 8 9.61 -10.46 -8.64
C PHE A 8 9.23 -10.34 -7.15
N ALA A 9 9.97 -9.54 -6.37
CA ALA A 9 9.69 -9.32 -4.96
C ALA A 9 8.28 -8.73 -4.74
N VAL A 10 7.90 -7.70 -5.52
CA VAL A 10 6.56 -7.09 -5.40
C VAL A 10 5.47 -8.02 -5.88
N VAL A 11 5.65 -8.72 -7.00
CA VAL A 11 4.65 -9.67 -7.51
C VAL A 11 4.41 -10.80 -6.51
N VAL A 12 5.47 -11.41 -5.99
CA VAL A 12 5.36 -12.47 -4.98
C VAL A 12 4.76 -11.93 -3.68
N GLY A 13 5.21 -10.76 -3.22
CA GLY A 13 4.65 -10.08 -2.05
C GLY A 13 3.15 -9.83 -2.21
N PHE A 14 2.72 -9.34 -3.37
CA PHE A 14 1.32 -9.10 -3.70
C PHE A 14 0.50 -10.39 -3.65
N ILE A 15 0.95 -11.47 -4.31
CA ILE A 15 0.28 -12.78 -4.29
C ILE A 15 0.10 -13.29 -2.85
N ILE A 16 1.13 -13.17 -2.01
CA ILE A 16 1.07 -13.57 -0.60
C ILE A 16 0.02 -12.74 0.14
N THR A 17 0.04 -11.42 -0.03
CA THR A 17 -0.89 -10.52 0.67
C THR A 17 -2.34 -10.74 0.25
N VAL A 18 -2.60 -11.00 -1.03
CA VAL A 18 -3.92 -11.42 -1.51
C VAL A 18 -4.32 -12.76 -0.91
N GLY A 19 -3.42 -13.75 -0.87
CA GLY A 19 -3.69 -15.01 -0.19
C GLY A 19 -4.07 -14.82 1.29
N LEU A 20 -3.40 -13.91 1.99
CA LEU A 20 -3.72 -13.56 3.38
C LEU A 20 -5.05 -12.82 3.52
N HIS A 21 -5.40 -11.93 2.58
CA HIS A 21 -6.72 -11.30 2.49
C HIS A 21 -7.82 -12.35 2.42
N GLU A 22 -7.72 -13.28 1.46
CA GLU A 22 -8.66 -14.38 1.29
C GLU A 22 -8.72 -15.26 2.55
N LEU A 23 -7.58 -15.51 3.19
CA LEU A 23 -7.52 -16.25 4.45
C LEU A 23 -8.28 -15.52 5.57
N GLY A 24 -8.24 -14.18 5.55
CA GLY A 24 -9.02 -13.30 6.41
C GLY A 24 -10.52 -13.56 6.33
N HIS A 25 -11.08 -13.88 5.16
CA HIS A 25 -12.47 -14.31 5.04
C HIS A 25 -12.69 -15.77 5.45
N LEU A 26 -11.79 -16.67 5.02
CA LEU A 26 -11.89 -18.11 5.23
C LEU A 26 -11.99 -18.48 6.71
N VAL A 27 -11.11 -17.91 7.54
CA VAL A 27 -10.99 -18.25 8.97
C VAL A 27 -12.28 -17.96 9.75
N PRO A 28 -12.85 -16.74 9.76
CA PRO A 28 -14.11 -16.45 10.43
C PRO A 28 -15.29 -17.19 9.78
N ALA A 29 -15.30 -17.39 8.46
CA ALA A 29 -16.38 -18.13 7.80
C ALA A 29 -16.47 -19.57 8.34
N LYS A 30 -15.33 -20.28 8.36
CA LYS A 30 -15.23 -21.63 8.95
C LYS A 30 -15.56 -21.63 10.44
N LYS A 31 -15.06 -20.65 11.20
CA LYS A 31 -15.32 -20.52 12.65
C LYS A 31 -16.81 -20.31 12.96
N PHE A 32 -17.54 -19.61 12.10
CA PHE A 32 -18.98 -19.42 12.23
C PHE A 32 -19.81 -20.56 11.63
N GLY A 33 -19.16 -21.59 11.09
CA GLY A 33 -19.81 -22.78 10.57
C GLY A 33 -20.23 -22.68 9.11
N ALA A 34 -19.93 -21.59 8.39
CA ALA A 34 -20.26 -21.49 6.97
C ALA A 34 -19.53 -22.55 6.14
N VAL A 35 -20.17 -22.97 5.05
CA VAL A 35 -19.55 -23.90 4.09
C VAL A 35 -18.68 -23.10 3.13
N VAL A 36 -17.41 -23.48 3.02
CA VAL A 36 -16.46 -22.87 2.09
C VAL A 36 -15.90 -23.99 1.23
N SER A 37 -16.23 -23.97 -0.07
CA SER A 37 -15.88 -25.05 -1.00
C SER A 37 -14.47 -24.90 -1.56
N GLU A 38 -14.03 -23.67 -1.79
CA GLU A 38 -12.76 -23.38 -2.45
C GLU A 38 -12.09 -22.14 -1.85
N TYR A 39 -10.77 -22.23 -1.67
CA TYR A 39 -9.87 -21.12 -1.39
C TYR A 39 -8.83 -21.13 -2.51
N ALA A 40 -8.82 -20.09 -3.34
CA ALA A 40 -7.98 -20.03 -4.52
C ALA A 40 -7.07 -18.80 -4.50
N ILE A 41 -5.81 -19.02 -4.84
CA ILE A 41 -4.87 -17.95 -5.17
C ILE A 41 -4.68 -17.98 -6.69
N GLY A 42 -4.96 -16.85 -7.33
CA GLY A 42 -4.97 -16.69 -8.78
C GLY A 42 -6.27 -17.11 -9.47
N PHE A 43 -6.27 -16.97 -10.80
CA PHE A 43 -7.37 -17.28 -11.71
C PHE A 43 -6.93 -18.24 -12.82
N GLY A 44 -7.89 -18.75 -13.60
CA GLY A 44 -7.61 -19.63 -14.74
C GLY A 44 -7.41 -21.11 -14.34
N PRO A 45 -6.71 -21.91 -15.15
CA PRO A 45 -6.57 -23.36 -14.93
C PRO A 45 -5.84 -23.67 -13.62
N LYS A 46 -6.24 -24.77 -12.97
CA LYS A 46 -5.64 -25.23 -11.71
C LYS A 46 -4.25 -25.80 -11.99
N ILE A 47 -3.24 -25.33 -11.26
CA ILE A 47 -1.88 -25.89 -11.31
C ILE A 47 -1.73 -26.97 -10.24
N VAL A 48 -2.01 -26.59 -9.00
CA VAL A 48 -1.94 -27.50 -7.85
C VAL A 48 -3.15 -27.26 -6.96
N SER A 49 -3.66 -28.35 -6.38
CA SER A 49 -4.77 -28.27 -5.44
C SER A 49 -4.63 -29.32 -4.35
N ARG A 50 -5.14 -28.99 -3.17
CA ARG A 50 -5.18 -29.89 -2.02
C ARG A 50 -6.44 -29.64 -1.22
N GLU A 51 -7.11 -30.70 -0.81
CA GLU A 51 -8.24 -30.57 0.10
C GLU A 51 -7.76 -30.48 1.56
N VAL A 52 -8.20 -29.44 2.26
CA VAL A 52 -7.87 -29.19 3.67
C VAL A 52 -9.15 -28.87 4.43
N LYS A 53 -9.53 -29.74 5.37
CA LYS A 53 -10.72 -29.58 6.23
C LYS A 53 -12.01 -29.27 5.44
N GLY A 54 -12.22 -29.99 4.33
CA GLY A 54 -13.38 -29.83 3.45
C GLY A 54 -13.40 -28.51 2.66
N THR A 55 -12.23 -27.92 2.41
CA THR A 55 -12.05 -26.79 1.48
C THR A 55 -10.95 -27.14 0.50
N LEU A 56 -11.22 -26.95 -0.79
CA LEU A 56 -10.22 -27.12 -1.83
C LEU A 56 -9.30 -25.89 -1.86
N VAL A 57 -8.06 -26.05 -1.42
CA VAL A 57 -7.00 -25.03 -1.52
C VAL A 57 -6.36 -25.17 -2.90
N VAL A 58 -6.42 -24.13 -3.74
CA VAL A 58 -5.98 -24.18 -5.14
C VAL A 58 -5.03 -23.04 -5.45
N PHE A 59 -3.94 -23.35 -6.15
CA PHE A 59 -3.12 -22.36 -6.82
C PHE A 59 -3.38 -22.45 -8.33
N ARG A 60 -3.74 -21.32 -8.95
CA ARG A 60 -4.14 -21.24 -10.36
C ARG A 60 -3.10 -20.47 -11.18
N ALA A 61 -3.10 -20.68 -12.50
CA ALA A 61 -2.02 -20.24 -13.38
C ALA A 61 -1.85 -18.72 -13.51
N ILE A 62 -2.91 -17.94 -13.32
CA ILE A 62 -2.86 -16.49 -13.47
C ILE A 62 -2.79 -15.87 -12.07
N PRO A 63 -1.64 -15.34 -11.62
CA PRO A 63 -1.47 -14.83 -10.25
C PRO A 63 -2.04 -13.41 -10.04
N LEU A 64 -3.17 -13.10 -10.68
CA LEU A 64 -3.81 -11.78 -10.66
C LEU A 64 -5.00 -11.73 -9.69
N GLY A 65 -4.77 -12.02 -8.41
CA GLY A 65 -5.78 -11.96 -7.36
C GLY A 65 -6.03 -13.31 -6.67
N GLY A 66 -7.19 -13.47 -6.04
CA GLY A 66 -7.60 -14.66 -5.30
C GLY A 66 -9.11 -14.61 -5.04
N TYR A 67 -9.67 -15.69 -4.51
CA TYR A 67 -11.04 -15.71 -4.03
C TYR A 67 -11.29 -16.81 -3.01
N VAL A 68 -12.18 -16.54 -2.06
CA VAL A 68 -12.81 -17.55 -1.19
C VAL A 68 -14.25 -17.79 -1.60
N ARG A 69 -14.56 -19.03 -2.00
CA ARG A 69 -15.91 -19.43 -2.39
C ARG A 69 -16.72 -19.88 -1.18
N ILE A 70 -17.38 -18.92 -0.55
CA ILE A 70 -18.32 -19.16 0.55
C ILE A 70 -19.69 -19.51 -0.04
N LEU A 71 -20.21 -20.69 0.28
CA LEU A 71 -21.48 -21.15 -0.28
C LEU A 71 -22.67 -20.49 0.42
N GLY A 72 -23.71 -20.26 -0.39
CA GLY A 72 -24.96 -19.72 0.07
C GLY A 72 -24.96 -18.22 0.33
N MET A 73 -24.37 -17.44 -0.58
CA MET A 73 -24.44 -15.97 -0.53
C MET A 73 -25.82 -15.43 -0.91
N PHE A 74 -26.58 -16.15 -1.74
CA PHE A 74 -27.91 -15.73 -2.20
C PHE A 74 -29.02 -16.48 -1.47
N ALA A 75 -29.81 -15.75 -0.68
CA ALA A 75 -30.97 -16.33 -0.02
C ALA A 75 -32.05 -16.79 -1.03
N PRO A 76 -32.85 -17.80 -0.70
CA PRO A 76 -34.01 -18.21 -1.50
C PRO A 76 -34.96 -17.05 -1.79
N ALA A 77 -35.65 -17.10 -2.93
CA ALA A 77 -36.65 -16.10 -3.29
C ALA A 77 -37.80 -16.08 -2.27
N LYS A 78 -38.25 -14.88 -1.89
CA LYS A 78 -39.43 -14.72 -1.03
C LYS A 78 -40.70 -15.17 -1.78
N PRO A 79 -41.70 -15.77 -1.09
CA PRO A 79 -42.97 -16.13 -1.69
C PRO A 79 -43.63 -14.93 -2.40
N GLY A 80 -44.18 -15.16 -3.59
CA GLY A 80 -44.86 -14.12 -4.39
C GLY A 80 -43.93 -13.19 -5.20
N ARG A 81 -42.62 -13.42 -5.20
CA ARG A 81 -41.67 -12.66 -6.02
C ARG A 81 -41.69 -13.14 -7.47
N ARG A 82 -41.69 -12.19 -8.41
CA ARG A 82 -41.44 -12.48 -9.83
C ARG A 82 -39.98 -12.95 -10.00
N THR A 83 -39.83 -14.16 -10.54
CA THR A 83 -38.54 -14.82 -10.79
C THR A 83 -38.22 -14.98 -12.28
N LEU A 84 -39.16 -14.57 -13.14
CA LEU A 84 -39.06 -14.66 -14.59
C LEU A 84 -38.95 -13.28 -15.24
N ASN A 85 -38.08 -13.16 -16.23
CA ASN A 85 -37.90 -11.96 -17.05
C ASN A 85 -39.07 -11.75 -18.04
N SER A 86 -38.98 -10.72 -18.88
CA SER A 86 -40.01 -10.43 -19.90
C SER A 86 -40.18 -11.55 -20.95
N LYS A 87 -39.17 -12.42 -21.10
CA LYS A 87 -39.15 -13.55 -22.04
C LYS A 87 -39.60 -14.87 -21.40
N GLY A 88 -40.11 -14.85 -20.16
CA GLY A 88 -40.54 -16.05 -19.43
C GLY A 88 -39.40 -16.96 -18.97
N GLN A 89 -38.14 -16.52 -19.07
CA GLN A 89 -36.96 -17.25 -18.57
C GLN A 89 -36.62 -16.77 -17.15
N ARG A 90 -35.89 -17.58 -16.37
CA ARG A 90 -35.37 -17.17 -15.06
C ARG A 90 -34.59 -15.86 -15.20
N ASP A 91 -34.86 -14.92 -14.31
CA ASP A 91 -34.07 -13.71 -14.24
C ASP A 91 -32.65 -14.01 -13.71
N LEU A 92 -31.72 -13.06 -13.89
CA LEU A 92 -30.31 -13.24 -13.51
C LEU A 92 -30.15 -13.58 -12.01
N ALA A 93 -31.03 -13.04 -11.17
CA ALA A 93 -30.98 -13.27 -9.73
C ALA A 93 -31.45 -14.67 -9.36
N GLU A 94 -32.50 -15.17 -10.01
CA GLU A 94 -33.00 -16.52 -9.82
C GLU A 94 -32.04 -17.57 -10.38
N GLU A 95 -31.42 -17.30 -11.53
CA GLU A 95 -30.41 -18.19 -12.10
C GLU A 95 -29.20 -18.32 -11.18
N ALA A 96 -28.70 -17.21 -10.63
CA ALA A 96 -27.60 -17.22 -9.67
C ALA A 96 -27.96 -17.95 -8.36
N ARG A 97 -29.20 -17.80 -7.85
CA ARG A 97 -29.68 -18.58 -6.71
C ARG A 97 -29.66 -20.07 -7.01
N HIS A 98 -30.18 -20.46 -8.17
CA HIS A 98 -30.27 -21.85 -8.57
C HIS A 98 -28.88 -22.50 -8.69
N GLN A 99 -27.94 -21.82 -9.34
CA GLN A 99 -26.54 -22.28 -9.42
C GLN A 99 -25.90 -22.38 -8.03
N SER A 100 -26.05 -21.35 -7.19
CA SER A 100 -25.51 -21.39 -5.82
C SER A 100 -26.12 -22.51 -4.97
N ALA A 101 -27.40 -22.84 -5.18
CA ALA A 101 -28.07 -23.94 -4.48
C ALA A 101 -27.59 -25.32 -4.96
N GLN A 102 -27.27 -25.49 -6.24
CA GLN A 102 -26.73 -26.74 -6.80
C GLN A 102 -25.32 -27.06 -6.27
N GLU A 103 -24.54 -26.03 -5.94
CA GLU A 103 -23.19 -26.19 -5.38
C GLU A 103 -23.20 -26.59 -3.90
N MET A 104 -24.33 -26.44 -3.21
CA MET A 104 -24.45 -26.72 -1.79
C MET A 104 -24.46 -28.24 -1.56
N PRO A 105 -23.54 -28.80 -0.74
CA PRO A 105 -23.59 -30.21 -0.39
C PRO A 105 -24.92 -30.57 0.30
N GLU A 106 -25.39 -31.80 0.09
CA GLU A 106 -26.62 -32.30 0.69
C GLU A 106 -26.59 -32.16 2.23
N GLY A 107 -27.72 -31.77 2.83
CA GLY A 107 -27.85 -31.53 4.27
C GLY A 107 -27.12 -30.28 4.79
N CYS A 108 -26.34 -29.57 3.99
CA CYS A 108 -25.55 -28.41 4.44
C CYS A 108 -26.25 -27.05 4.31
N ALA A 109 -27.52 -27.01 3.85
CA ALA A 109 -28.27 -25.77 3.68
C ALA A 109 -28.40 -24.93 4.97
N HIS A 110 -28.43 -25.58 6.14
CA HIS A 110 -28.46 -24.91 7.45
C HIS A 110 -27.16 -24.14 7.77
N ARG A 111 -26.07 -24.43 7.05
CA ARG A 111 -24.75 -23.80 7.16
C ARG A 111 -24.48 -22.80 6.03
N ALA A 112 -25.48 -22.49 5.22
CA ALA A 112 -25.36 -21.49 4.17
C ALA A 112 -25.04 -20.11 4.74
N PHE A 113 -24.30 -19.29 3.99
CA PHE A 113 -23.91 -17.95 4.46
C PHE A 113 -25.12 -17.05 4.77
N TRP A 114 -26.22 -17.16 4.02
CA TRP A 114 -27.45 -16.39 4.29
C TRP A 114 -28.09 -16.74 5.66
N CYS A 115 -27.82 -17.92 6.22
CA CYS A 115 -28.30 -18.35 7.55
C CYS A 115 -27.49 -17.75 8.70
N LEU A 116 -26.31 -17.18 8.44
CA LEU A 116 -25.54 -16.50 9.47
C LEU A 116 -26.27 -15.23 9.95
N THR A 117 -26.08 -14.88 11.22
CA THR A 117 -26.54 -13.60 11.75
C THR A 117 -25.79 -12.45 11.07
N TRP A 118 -26.45 -11.31 10.92
CA TRP A 118 -25.91 -10.14 10.22
C TRP A 118 -24.49 -9.74 10.68
N TRP A 119 -24.22 -9.77 11.99
CA TRP A 119 -22.90 -9.41 12.52
C TRP A 119 -21.82 -10.44 12.17
N LYS A 120 -22.17 -11.74 12.08
CA LYS A 120 -21.25 -12.78 11.61
C LYS A 120 -20.92 -12.58 10.13
N LYS A 121 -21.92 -12.26 9.31
CA LYS A 121 -21.73 -11.90 7.89
C LYS A 121 -20.79 -10.69 7.76
N ALA A 122 -21.04 -9.64 8.53
CA ALA A 122 -20.21 -8.43 8.54
C ALA A 122 -18.77 -8.73 8.96
N ILE A 123 -18.54 -9.52 10.01
CA ILE A 123 -17.18 -9.92 10.43
C ILE A 123 -16.48 -10.73 9.34
N VAL A 124 -17.15 -11.70 8.72
CA VAL A 124 -16.55 -12.51 7.65
C VAL A 124 -16.09 -11.62 6.50
N MET A 125 -16.93 -10.68 6.07
CA MET A 125 -16.63 -9.78 4.95
C MET A 125 -15.62 -8.68 5.33
N ALA A 126 -15.62 -8.19 6.58
CA ALA A 126 -14.66 -7.19 7.02
C ALA A 126 -13.26 -7.77 7.32
N ALA A 127 -13.15 -9.07 7.59
CA ALA A 127 -11.90 -9.68 8.02
C ALA A 127 -10.82 -9.74 6.92
N GLY A 128 -11.20 -9.84 5.64
CA GLY A 128 -10.26 -9.71 4.53
C GLY A 128 -9.62 -8.31 4.50
N PRO A 129 -10.39 -7.22 4.32
CA PRO A 129 -9.87 -5.86 4.35
C PRO A 129 -9.12 -5.52 5.66
N ALA A 130 -9.57 -6.04 6.80
CA ALA A 130 -8.88 -5.87 8.08
C ALA A 130 -7.49 -6.52 8.07
N MET A 131 -7.31 -7.68 7.42
CA MET A 131 -6.00 -8.30 7.23
C MET A 131 -5.08 -7.39 6.42
N ASN A 132 -5.58 -6.76 5.35
CA ASN A 132 -4.78 -5.82 4.56
C ASN A 132 -4.39 -4.58 5.36
N PHE A 133 -5.28 -4.00 6.17
CA PHE A 133 -4.90 -2.92 7.09
C PHE A 133 -3.79 -3.35 8.06
N LEU A 134 -3.90 -4.56 8.62
CA LEU A 134 -2.88 -5.11 9.51
C LEU A 134 -1.54 -5.29 8.79
N LEU A 135 -1.54 -5.84 7.58
CA LEU A 135 -0.34 -6.02 6.77
C LEU A 135 0.27 -4.68 6.36
N ALA A 136 -0.56 -3.71 5.98
CA ALA A 136 -0.12 -2.36 5.65
C ALA A 136 0.61 -1.71 6.84
N PHE A 137 0.03 -1.80 8.04
CA PHE A 137 0.67 -1.29 9.26
C PHE A 137 1.95 -2.05 9.59
N LEU A 138 1.94 -3.38 9.48
CA LEU A 138 3.10 -4.22 9.74
C LEU A 138 4.28 -3.89 8.83
N PHE A 139 4.05 -3.83 7.51
CA PHE A 139 5.11 -3.49 6.55
C PHE A 139 5.65 -2.09 6.77
N LEU A 140 4.78 -1.11 7.06
CA LEU A 140 5.19 0.26 7.38
C LEU A 140 6.05 0.32 8.64
N VAL A 141 5.66 -0.37 9.71
CA VAL A 141 6.44 -0.42 10.96
C VAL A 141 7.78 -1.10 10.75
N ILE A 142 7.83 -2.20 10.01
CA ILE A 142 9.11 -2.86 9.68
C ILE A 142 10.00 -1.91 8.87
N ALA A 143 9.46 -1.22 7.87
CA ALA A 143 10.22 -0.27 7.04
C ALA A 143 10.73 0.93 7.86
N MET A 144 9.85 1.60 8.61
CA MET A 144 10.19 2.87 9.27
C MET A 144 10.88 2.69 10.62
N VAL A 145 10.44 1.73 11.43
CA VAL A 145 10.93 1.53 12.80
C VAL A 145 11.99 0.43 12.83
N GLY A 146 11.75 -0.67 12.10
CA GLY A 146 12.70 -1.79 12.05
C GLY A 146 13.94 -1.46 11.21
N ILE A 147 13.74 -0.94 10.00
CA ILE A 147 14.84 -0.62 9.08
C ILE A 147 15.29 0.83 9.25
N GLY A 148 14.36 1.78 9.37
CA GLY A 148 14.69 3.19 9.49
C GLY A 148 15.01 3.87 8.16
N PHE A 149 15.26 5.16 8.25
CA PHE A 149 15.58 6.01 7.10
C PHE A 149 17.06 6.29 7.04
N ARG A 150 17.58 6.37 5.82
CA ARG A 150 18.95 6.84 5.56
C ARG A 150 18.99 8.35 5.76
N THR A 151 19.65 8.79 6.80
CA THR A 151 19.79 10.20 7.18
C THR A 151 21.26 10.61 7.13
N ALA A 152 21.52 11.89 6.85
CA ALA A 152 22.86 12.42 6.92
C ALA A 152 23.31 12.45 8.39
N SER A 153 24.45 11.82 8.66
CA SER A 153 25.03 11.72 10.00
C SER A 153 25.88 12.96 10.31
N LEU A 154 26.04 13.24 11.60
CA LEU A 154 27.05 14.18 12.10
C LEU A 154 28.47 13.61 12.06
N THR A 155 28.62 12.31 11.81
CA THR A 155 29.93 11.69 11.52
C THR A 155 30.31 11.97 10.08
N LEU A 156 31.48 12.56 9.85
CA LEU A 156 31.94 12.94 8.52
C LEU A 156 32.39 11.71 7.72
N ALA A 157 31.91 11.58 6.47
CA ALA A 157 32.41 10.56 5.54
C ALA A 157 33.76 10.97 4.98
N ASP A 158 33.88 12.25 4.62
CA ASP A 158 35.06 12.80 3.97
C ASP A 158 35.16 14.31 4.25
N VAL A 159 36.40 14.82 4.21
CA VAL A 159 36.71 16.24 4.28
C VAL A 159 37.56 16.59 3.07
N SER A 160 36.97 17.32 2.14
CA SER A 160 37.64 17.65 0.87
C SER A 160 38.79 18.61 1.13
N ALA A 161 39.95 18.38 0.51
CA ALA A 161 41.11 19.27 0.66
C ALA A 161 40.87 20.67 0.06
N THR A 162 40.04 20.77 -0.97
CA THR A 162 39.73 22.02 -1.67
C THR A 162 38.23 22.19 -1.91
N ILE A 163 37.81 23.45 -2.08
CA ILE A 163 36.44 23.85 -2.43
C ILE A 163 36.45 24.89 -3.56
N GLN A 164 35.38 24.96 -4.35
CA GLN A 164 35.19 26.01 -5.35
C GLN A 164 34.50 27.23 -4.73
N THR A 165 35.05 28.41 -5.00
CA THR A 165 34.54 29.70 -4.50
C THR A 165 34.58 30.75 -5.61
N ASN A 166 34.01 31.93 -5.36
CA ASN A 166 34.06 33.07 -6.29
C ASN A 166 35.48 33.51 -6.64
N ALA A 167 36.46 33.16 -5.79
CA ALA A 167 37.88 33.44 -5.98
C ALA A 167 38.64 32.28 -6.65
N GLY A 168 37.93 31.25 -7.12
CA GLY A 168 38.48 30.01 -7.68
C GLY A 168 38.58 28.89 -6.66
N THR A 169 39.40 27.88 -6.97
CA THR A 169 39.66 26.73 -6.11
C THR A 169 40.56 27.12 -4.94
N VAL A 170 40.06 26.99 -3.72
CA VAL A 170 40.79 27.31 -2.49
C VAL A 170 40.82 26.11 -1.54
N ALA A 171 41.71 26.12 -0.55
CA ALA A 171 41.72 25.11 0.49
C ALA A 171 40.40 25.12 1.29
N SER A 172 39.95 23.93 1.67
CA SER A 172 38.72 23.76 2.45
C SER A 172 38.92 24.25 3.89
N PRO A 173 38.01 25.10 4.43
CA PRO A 173 38.07 25.54 5.82
C PRO A 173 38.09 24.39 6.82
N ALA A 174 37.38 23.29 6.55
CA ALA A 174 37.39 22.14 7.44
C ALA A 174 38.71 21.36 7.38
N TYR A 175 39.32 21.28 6.20
CA TYR A 175 40.63 20.66 6.04
C TYR A 175 41.74 21.48 6.73
N GLU A 176 41.70 22.82 6.57
CA GLU A 176 42.62 23.74 7.28
C GLU A 176 42.45 23.68 8.80
N ALA A 177 41.21 23.46 9.26
CA ALA A 177 40.89 23.27 10.67
C ALA A 177 41.31 21.89 11.21
N GLY A 178 41.82 20.99 10.35
CA GLY A 178 42.33 19.68 10.73
C GLY A 178 41.25 18.61 10.91
N LEU A 179 40.02 18.84 10.42
CA LEU A 179 38.97 17.83 10.41
C LEU A 179 39.31 16.74 9.37
N THR A 180 38.93 15.51 9.68
CA THR A 180 39.13 14.33 8.83
C THR A 180 37.87 13.49 8.75
N GLY A 181 37.77 12.62 7.74
CA GLY A 181 36.72 11.61 7.70
C GLY A 181 36.79 10.73 8.95
N GLY A 182 35.63 10.46 9.56
CA GLY A 182 35.49 9.76 10.84
C GLY A 182 35.20 10.66 12.05
N ASP A 183 35.40 11.98 11.93
CA ASP A 183 35.10 12.91 13.03
C ASP A 183 33.59 13.05 13.24
N THR A 184 33.13 13.05 14.49
CA THR A 184 31.73 13.29 14.84
C THR A 184 31.52 14.72 15.32
N LEU A 185 30.70 15.49 14.63
CA LEU A 185 30.38 16.87 15.02
C LEU A 185 29.44 16.88 16.23
N ILE A 186 29.83 17.56 17.31
CA ILE A 186 29.06 17.62 18.57
C ILE A 186 28.37 18.97 18.74
N ALA A 187 29.10 20.08 18.52
CA ALA A 187 28.57 21.42 18.74
C ALA A 187 29.17 22.46 17.77
N LEU A 188 28.43 23.55 17.54
CA LEU A 188 28.91 24.77 16.90
C LEU A 188 28.63 25.96 17.83
N ASP A 189 29.66 26.77 18.12
CA ASP A 189 29.63 27.92 19.05
C ASP A 189 28.98 27.56 20.40
N GLY A 190 29.32 26.39 20.94
CA GLY A 190 28.78 25.88 22.21
C GLY A 190 27.32 25.41 22.16
N ARG A 191 26.67 25.39 20.98
CA ARG A 191 25.33 24.83 20.79
C ARG A 191 25.42 23.41 20.23
N ASN A 192 24.81 22.45 20.93
CA ASN A 192 24.78 21.06 20.48
C ASN A 192 24.06 20.90 19.13
N LEU A 193 24.67 20.11 18.27
CA LEU A 193 24.10 19.69 16.99
C LEU A 193 23.29 18.42 17.21
N ASN A 194 22.03 18.43 16.76
CA ASN A 194 21.14 17.27 16.84
C ASN A 194 21.03 16.53 15.50
N ASP A 195 21.26 17.23 14.38
CA ASP A 195 21.18 16.67 13.05
C ASP A 195 22.05 17.47 12.06
N TRP A 196 22.25 16.90 10.87
CA TRP A 196 23.03 17.52 9.80
C TRP A 196 22.42 18.81 9.25
N SER A 197 21.09 18.99 9.33
CA SER A 197 20.43 20.22 8.87
C SER A 197 20.83 21.39 9.76
N ALA A 198 20.82 21.20 11.07
CA ALA A 198 21.23 22.20 12.04
C ALA A 198 22.69 22.65 11.81
N PHE A 199 23.57 21.71 11.46
CA PHE A 199 24.95 22.03 11.07
C PHE A 199 25.00 22.91 9.82
N ARG A 200 24.34 22.48 8.73
CA ARG A 200 24.27 23.26 7.48
C ARG A 200 23.67 24.65 7.65
N ASP A 201 22.59 24.76 8.41
CA ASP A 201 21.90 26.03 8.66
C ASP A 201 22.78 26.98 9.48
N SER A 202 23.56 26.44 10.44
CA SER A 202 24.55 27.21 11.20
C SER A 202 25.67 27.75 10.29
N ILE A 203 26.22 26.92 9.39
CA ILE A 203 27.21 27.38 8.40
C ILE A 203 26.61 28.46 7.49
N ALA A 204 25.41 28.25 6.97
CA ALA A 204 24.74 29.19 6.06
C ALA A 204 24.45 30.54 6.73
N SER A 205 24.05 30.53 8.01
CA SER A 205 23.74 31.74 8.78
C SER A 205 24.96 32.51 9.31
N SER A 206 26.15 31.90 9.28
CA SER A 206 27.41 32.51 9.75
C SER A 206 27.79 33.81 9.03
N ASN A 207 27.30 34.01 7.80
CA ASN A 207 27.73 35.10 6.93
C ASN A 207 29.27 35.22 6.80
N GLY A 208 29.98 34.09 6.86
CA GLY A 208 31.44 34.03 6.76
C GLY A 208 32.18 34.38 8.05
N GLN A 209 31.48 34.60 9.16
CA GLN A 209 32.10 34.72 10.49
C GLN A 209 32.69 33.38 10.92
N PRO A 210 33.79 33.38 11.70
CA PRO A 210 34.38 32.16 12.23
C PRO A 210 33.39 31.47 13.17
N LEU A 211 33.28 30.16 13.05
CA LEU A 211 32.49 29.30 13.92
C LEU A 211 33.41 28.34 14.67
N GLN A 212 33.24 28.21 15.98
CA GLN A 212 33.95 27.24 16.78
C GLN A 212 33.22 25.90 16.69
N VAL A 213 33.86 24.90 16.09
CA VAL A 213 33.33 23.53 16.02
C VAL A 213 33.94 22.69 17.12
N THR A 214 33.09 21.98 17.87
CA THR A 214 33.49 20.91 18.78
C THR A 214 33.20 19.59 18.09
N PHE A 215 34.20 18.73 17.97
CA PHE A 215 34.09 17.41 17.36
C PHE A 215 34.77 16.35 18.21
N GLU A 216 34.31 15.11 18.06
CA GLU A 216 34.87 13.94 18.73
C GLU A 216 35.70 13.12 17.74
N ARG A 217 36.92 12.76 18.14
CA ARG A 217 37.82 11.85 17.41
C ARG A 217 38.40 10.86 18.41
N ASP A 218 38.27 9.57 18.13
CA ASP A 218 38.77 8.48 18.99
C ASP A 218 38.30 8.55 20.47
N GLY A 219 37.16 9.20 20.74
CA GLY A 219 36.60 9.38 22.09
C GLY A 219 37.04 10.66 22.80
N ASP A 220 37.98 11.41 22.23
CA ASP A 220 38.45 12.69 22.76
C ASP A 220 37.73 13.86 22.07
N LEU A 221 37.38 14.88 22.86
CA LEU A 221 36.79 16.11 22.35
C LEU A 221 37.88 17.08 21.88
N HIS A 222 37.72 17.55 20.66
CA HIS A 222 38.57 18.54 20.01
C HIS A 222 37.76 19.77 19.64
N GLU A 223 38.45 20.91 19.58
CA GLU A 223 37.87 22.16 19.11
C GLU A 223 38.70 22.72 17.95
N ALA A 224 38.01 23.25 16.94
CA ALA A 224 38.64 23.95 15.84
C ALA A 224 37.81 25.16 15.40
N SER A 225 38.44 26.11 14.71
CA SER A 225 37.75 27.26 14.13
C SER A 225 37.53 27.04 12.64
N LEU A 226 36.27 26.97 12.22
CA LEU A 226 35.88 26.92 10.82
C LEU A 226 35.68 28.35 10.30
N TYR A 227 36.20 28.62 9.11
CA TYR A 227 36.04 29.91 8.42
C TYR A 227 35.25 29.72 7.12
N PRO A 228 33.90 29.71 7.17
CA PRO A 228 33.07 29.43 6.00
C PRO A 228 33.40 30.35 4.81
N ARG A 229 33.43 29.77 3.61
CA ARG A 229 33.70 30.49 2.36
C ARG A 229 32.44 30.53 1.50
N LYS A 230 32.23 31.64 0.81
CA LYS A 230 31.09 31.82 -0.08
C LYS A 230 31.37 31.19 -1.45
N THR A 231 30.46 30.32 -1.89
CA THR A 231 30.45 29.69 -3.23
C THR A 231 29.85 30.63 -4.28
N GLU A 232 30.01 30.27 -5.55
CA GLU A 232 29.45 31.02 -6.69
C GLU A 232 27.93 31.17 -6.61
N ASP A 233 27.25 30.15 -6.07
CA ASP A 233 25.81 30.14 -5.83
C ASP A 233 25.39 30.98 -4.61
N GLY A 234 26.35 31.64 -3.95
CA GLY A 234 26.12 32.52 -2.82
C GLY A 234 25.94 31.83 -1.47
N THR A 235 26.14 30.51 -1.41
CA THR A 235 26.03 29.72 -0.16
C THR A 235 27.37 29.64 0.56
N TYR A 236 27.34 29.57 1.89
CA TYR A 236 28.57 29.36 2.68
C TYR A 236 28.84 27.87 2.84
N VAL A 237 30.08 27.45 2.58
CA VAL A 237 30.51 26.05 2.70
C VAL A 237 31.83 25.96 3.45
N VAL A 238 32.07 24.79 4.04
CA VAL A 238 33.30 24.46 4.77
C VAL A 238 34.01 23.21 4.22
N GLY A 239 33.50 22.58 3.16
CA GLY A 239 34.17 21.47 2.47
C GLY A 239 34.13 20.13 3.23
N VAL A 240 32.99 19.79 3.83
CA VAL A 240 32.74 18.51 4.50
C VAL A 240 31.63 17.72 3.79
N THR A 241 31.76 16.40 3.80
CA THR A 241 30.74 15.47 3.30
C THR A 241 30.19 14.65 4.47
N ALA A 242 28.87 14.67 4.66
CA ALA A 242 28.22 13.88 5.70
C ALA A 242 28.39 12.38 5.45
N GLY A 243 28.63 11.64 6.53
CA GLY A 243 28.31 10.22 6.59
C GLY A 243 26.81 9.97 6.47
N TYR A 244 26.44 8.71 6.35
CA TYR A 244 25.04 8.30 6.39
C TYR A 244 24.85 7.26 7.47
N GLU A 245 23.77 7.44 8.24
CA GLU A 245 23.33 6.46 9.22
C GLU A 245 21.86 6.14 9.02
N TYR A 246 21.40 5.10 9.72
CA TYR A 246 20.01 4.69 9.68
C TYR A 246 19.34 5.03 10.99
N THR A 247 18.45 6.02 10.96
CA THR A 247 17.67 6.41 12.12
C THR A 247 16.30 5.74 12.05
N ALA A 248 15.98 4.94 13.07
CA ALA A 248 14.65 4.37 13.23
C ALA A 248 13.64 5.47 13.54
N ALA A 249 12.48 5.44 12.87
CA ALA A 249 11.36 6.30 13.21
C ALA A 249 10.73 5.86 14.54
N SER A 250 10.04 6.78 15.21
CA SER A 250 9.24 6.40 16.36
C SER A 250 7.97 5.66 15.92
N MET A 251 7.40 4.84 16.82
CA MET A 251 6.07 4.24 16.59
C MET A 251 4.99 5.30 16.35
N TRP A 252 5.15 6.50 16.91
CA TRP A 252 4.23 7.61 16.69
C TRP A 252 4.34 8.16 15.27
N ASP A 253 5.55 8.27 14.73
CA ASP A 253 5.77 8.68 13.33
C ASP A 253 5.18 7.65 12.37
N ALA A 254 5.38 6.35 12.63
CA ALA A 254 4.74 5.29 11.84
C ALA A 254 3.20 5.36 11.91
N ALA A 255 2.62 5.68 13.07
CA ALA A 255 1.16 5.85 13.21
C ALA A 255 0.64 7.08 12.45
N LYS A 256 1.36 8.20 12.47
CA LYS A 256 1.05 9.41 11.69
C LYS A 256 1.11 9.10 10.19
N GLU A 257 2.15 8.40 9.75
CA GLU A 257 2.33 8.02 8.35
C GLU A 257 1.23 7.04 7.90
N TYR A 258 0.88 6.05 8.73
CA TYR A 258 -0.24 5.14 8.46
C TYR A 258 -1.56 5.89 8.30
N ARG A 259 -1.83 6.89 9.15
CA ARG A 259 -3.01 7.76 9.03
C ARG A 259 -2.96 8.59 7.76
N TYR A 260 -1.80 9.18 7.43
CA TYR A 260 -1.62 9.96 6.21
C TYR A 260 -1.90 9.10 4.98
N MET A 261 -1.29 7.91 4.89
CA MET A 261 -1.50 6.91 3.85
C MET A 261 -2.98 6.51 3.73
N PHE A 262 -3.68 6.27 4.85
CA PHE A 262 -5.12 6.02 4.85
C PHE A 262 -5.92 7.18 4.25
N THR A 263 -5.70 8.41 4.74
CA THR A 263 -6.44 9.59 4.24
C THR A 263 -6.13 9.91 2.79
N GLY A 264 -4.87 9.75 2.36
CA GLY A 264 -4.45 9.89 0.97
C GLY A 264 -5.10 8.85 0.07
N THR A 265 -5.18 7.60 0.52
CA THR A 265 -5.85 6.51 -0.22
C THR A 265 -7.34 6.78 -0.40
N VAL A 266 -8.04 7.20 0.67
CA VAL A 266 -9.45 7.59 0.60
C VAL A 266 -9.63 8.78 -0.36
N GLY A 267 -8.75 9.78 -0.28
CA GLY A 267 -8.76 10.93 -1.19
C GLY A 267 -8.44 10.57 -2.65
N ALA A 268 -7.63 9.54 -2.89
CA ALA A 268 -7.35 9.04 -4.24
C ALA A 268 -8.57 8.34 -4.84
N ILE A 269 -9.32 7.58 -4.04
CA ILE A 269 -10.54 6.88 -4.49
C ILE A 269 -11.60 7.86 -4.99
N THR A 270 -11.80 9.00 -4.31
CA THR A 270 -12.77 10.00 -4.76
C THR A 270 -12.36 10.68 -6.07
N LYS A 271 -11.07 10.67 -6.39
CA LYS A 271 -10.50 11.22 -7.63
C LYS A 271 -10.42 10.21 -8.78
N ILE A 272 -10.73 8.92 -8.57
CA ILE A 272 -10.63 7.88 -9.61
C ILE A 272 -11.22 8.30 -10.96
N PRO A 273 -12.45 8.88 -11.05
CA PRO A 273 -13.00 9.28 -12.35
C PRO A 273 -12.15 10.33 -13.07
N GLN A 274 -11.65 11.32 -12.34
CA GLN A 274 -10.80 12.38 -12.88
C GLN A 274 -9.40 11.86 -13.22
N SER A 275 -8.81 11.04 -12.35
CA SER A 275 -7.50 10.42 -12.59
C SER A 275 -7.53 9.50 -13.80
N LEU A 276 -8.59 8.68 -13.97
CA LEU A 276 -8.75 7.82 -15.13
C LEU A 276 -8.90 8.63 -16.43
N TRP A 277 -9.65 9.73 -16.38
CA TRP A 277 -9.75 10.65 -17.51
C TRP A 277 -8.38 11.24 -17.88
N ASN A 278 -7.63 11.75 -16.90
CA ASN A 278 -6.31 12.34 -17.11
C ASN A 278 -5.31 11.33 -17.70
N VAL A 279 -5.31 10.08 -17.20
CA VAL A 279 -4.47 8.99 -17.74
C VAL A 279 -4.88 8.65 -19.17
N THR A 280 -6.19 8.59 -19.45
CA THR A 280 -6.67 8.31 -20.81
C THR A 280 -6.30 9.43 -21.77
N MET A 281 -6.44 10.69 -21.35
CA MET A 281 -6.11 11.85 -22.17
C MET A 281 -4.62 11.93 -22.43
N SER A 282 -3.75 11.78 -21.42
CA SER A 282 -2.29 11.76 -21.61
C SER A 282 -1.84 10.71 -22.62
N MET A 283 -2.41 9.50 -22.56
CA MET A 283 -2.14 8.44 -23.53
C MET A 283 -2.54 8.82 -24.97
N VAL A 284 -3.60 9.62 -25.17
CA VAL A 284 -4.10 10.01 -26.49
C VAL A 284 -3.41 11.26 -27.03
N THR A 285 -3.14 12.25 -26.16
CA THR A 285 -2.55 13.54 -26.53
C THR A 285 -1.03 13.51 -26.51
N GLY A 286 -0.41 12.52 -25.87
CA GLY A 286 1.02 12.46 -25.62
C GLY A 286 1.51 13.51 -24.62
N SER A 287 0.61 14.08 -23.80
CA SER A 287 0.99 15.02 -22.74
C SER A 287 1.62 14.28 -21.56
N GLU A 288 2.55 14.93 -20.84
CA GLU A 288 3.16 14.35 -19.65
C GLU A 288 2.13 13.86 -18.64
N ARG A 289 2.40 12.68 -18.08
CA ARG A 289 1.54 12.02 -17.13
C ARG A 289 1.77 12.59 -15.74
N ASP A 290 0.68 12.92 -15.06
CA ASP A 290 0.72 13.43 -13.68
C ASP A 290 1.37 12.38 -12.76
N SER A 291 2.41 12.80 -12.02
CA SER A 291 3.12 11.99 -11.03
C SER A 291 2.22 11.47 -9.89
N SER A 292 1.08 12.14 -9.64
CA SER A 292 0.05 11.70 -8.69
C SER A 292 -1.07 10.85 -9.31
N GLY A 293 -0.90 10.49 -10.60
CA GLY A 293 -1.87 9.74 -11.38
C GLY A 293 -2.06 8.29 -10.91
N LEU A 294 -3.16 7.68 -11.35
CA LEU A 294 -3.48 6.29 -11.04
C LEU A 294 -2.53 5.35 -11.79
N ILE A 295 -2.01 4.33 -11.10
CA ILE A 295 -1.02 3.38 -11.60
C ILE A 295 -1.60 1.96 -11.53
N SER A 296 -1.32 1.11 -12.52
CA SER A 296 -1.67 -0.30 -12.49
C SER A 296 -0.63 -1.15 -11.74
N ILE A 297 -0.95 -2.44 -11.54
CA ILE A 297 -0.01 -3.43 -11.00
C ILE A 297 1.29 -3.53 -11.83
N VAL A 298 1.22 -3.25 -13.14
CA VAL A 298 2.39 -3.24 -14.03
C VAL A 298 3.27 -2.04 -13.73
N GLY A 299 2.71 -0.83 -13.63
CA GLY A 299 3.48 0.36 -13.30
C GLY A 299 4.13 0.28 -11.91
N VAL A 300 3.42 -0.26 -10.92
CA VAL A 300 4.00 -0.50 -9.58
C VAL A 300 5.18 -1.49 -9.64
N SER A 301 5.05 -2.55 -10.44
CA SER A 301 6.15 -3.49 -10.66
C SER A 301 7.34 -2.83 -11.36
N ARG A 302 7.11 -1.97 -12.35
CA ARG A 302 8.17 -1.20 -13.04
C ARG A 302 8.91 -0.30 -12.07
N ILE A 303 8.19 0.46 -11.23
CA ILE A 303 8.76 1.31 -10.18
C ILE A 303 9.67 0.49 -9.25
N ALA A 304 9.20 -0.68 -8.81
CA ALA A 304 10.00 -1.57 -7.96
C ALA A 304 11.28 -2.07 -8.68
N GLY A 305 11.17 -2.37 -9.98
CA GLY A 305 12.33 -2.73 -10.80
C GLY A 305 13.31 -1.56 -10.96
N GLU A 306 12.81 -0.35 -11.25
CA GLU A 306 13.62 0.85 -11.46
C GLU A 306 14.44 1.17 -10.20
N VAL A 307 13.80 1.25 -9.04
CA VAL A 307 14.47 1.52 -7.75
C VAL A 307 15.53 0.47 -7.38
N THR A 308 15.28 -0.80 -7.71
CA THR A 308 16.28 -1.86 -7.46
C THR A 308 17.44 -1.84 -8.47
N SER A 309 17.20 -1.35 -9.69
CA SER A 309 18.19 -1.34 -10.78
C SER A 309 19.05 -0.08 -10.85
N ASP A 310 18.52 1.08 -10.50
CA ASP A 310 19.18 2.38 -10.54
C ASP A 310 19.17 3.01 -9.14
N SER A 311 19.91 2.38 -8.23
CA SER A 311 20.02 2.78 -6.81
C SER A 311 20.69 4.15 -6.65
N ALA A 312 21.60 4.51 -7.56
CA ALA A 312 22.31 5.77 -7.54
C ALA A 312 21.42 6.96 -7.97
N GLY A 313 20.55 6.78 -8.98
CA GLY A 313 19.63 7.81 -9.46
C GLY A 313 18.36 8.00 -8.62
N SER A 314 17.90 6.95 -7.92
CA SER A 314 16.63 6.95 -7.18
C SER A 314 16.72 7.42 -5.72
N GLY A 315 17.91 7.82 -5.24
CA GLY A 315 18.15 8.18 -3.84
C GLY A 315 18.20 6.98 -2.87
N VAL A 316 18.04 5.76 -3.39
CA VAL A 316 18.05 4.50 -2.65
C VAL A 316 19.42 3.84 -2.80
N ALA A 317 20.39 4.32 -2.03
CA ALA A 317 21.81 4.04 -2.29
C ALA A 317 22.28 2.62 -1.97
N ASP A 318 21.51 1.84 -1.20
CA ASP A 318 21.95 0.54 -0.68
C ASP A 318 20.80 -0.45 -0.50
N VAL A 319 21.12 -1.74 -0.37
CA VAL A 319 20.13 -2.83 -0.30
C VAL A 319 19.15 -2.63 0.87
N ARG A 320 19.60 -2.05 1.99
CA ARG A 320 18.73 -1.79 3.15
C ARG A 320 17.64 -0.77 2.81
N SER A 321 17.98 0.35 2.17
CA SER A 321 16.99 1.34 1.72
C SER A 321 16.10 0.78 0.60
N GLN A 322 16.60 -0.10 -0.26
CA GLN A 322 15.80 -0.79 -1.26
C GLN A 322 14.71 -1.66 -0.62
N ILE A 323 15.07 -2.46 0.39
CA ILE A 323 14.11 -3.30 1.11
C ILE A 323 13.07 -2.42 1.84
N ALA A 324 13.50 -1.34 2.50
CA ALA A 324 12.59 -0.40 3.14
C ALA A 324 11.59 0.20 2.15
N PHE A 325 12.05 0.61 0.96
CA PHE A 325 11.18 1.12 -0.10
C PHE A 325 10.16 0.07 -0.57
N LEU A 326 10.61 -1.16 -0.84
CA LEU A 326 9.72 -2.24 -1.28
C LEU A 326 8.67 -2.59 -0.22
N LEU A 327 9.04 -2.56 1.07
CA LEU A 327 8.10 -2.75 2.17
C LEU A 327 7.09 -1.60 2.26
N SER A 328 7.52 -0.35 2.13
CA SER A 328 6.63 0.81 2.08
C SER A 328 5.68 0.76 0.87
N LEU A 329 6.15 0.28 -0.28
CA LEU A 329 5.31 0.04 -1.45
C LEU A 329 4.29 -1.07 -1.18
N MET A 330 4.70 -2.17 -0.54
CA MET A 330 3.77 -3.22 -0.12
C MET A 330 2.75 -2.72 0.91
N ALA A 331 3.15 -1.81 1.79
CA ALA A 331 2.26 -1.17 2.75
C ALA A 331 1.18 -0.34 2.05
N SER A 332 1.56 0.50 1.09
CA SER A 332 0.62 1.33 0.34
C SER A 332 -0.32 0.51 -0.55
N LEU A 333 0.17 -0.55 -1.19
CA LEU A 333 -0.67 -1.50 -1.94
C LEU A 333 -1.70 -2.20 -1.05
N ASN A 334 -1.30 -2.62 0.16
CA ASN A 334 -2.23 -3.24 1.10
C ASN A 334 -3.25 -2.23 1.63
N MET A 335 -2.85 -0.99 1.92
CA MET A 335 -3.77 0.08 2.28
C MET A 335 -4.79 0.32 1.15
N ALA A 336 -4.33 0.43 -0.09
CA ALA A 336 -5.18 0.62 -1.27
C ALA A 336 -6.19 -0.51 -1.42
N LEU A 337 -5.74 -1.77 -1.36
CA LEU A 337 -6.61 -2.95 -1.39
C LEU A 337 -7.65 -2.93 -0.24
N ALA A 338 -7.24 -2.60 0.98
CA ALA A 338 -8.13 -2.55 2.14
C ALA A 338 -9.24 -1.51 1.97
N VAL A 339 -8.87 -0.28 1.63
CA VAL A 339 -9.84 0.81 1.45
C VAL A 339 -10.72 0.56 0.24
N PHE A 340 -10.14 0.06 -0.87
CA PHE A 340 -10.90 -0.25 -2.08
C PHE A 340 -11.94 -1.35 -1.82
N ASN A 341 -11.59 -2.44 -1.14
CA ASN A 341 -12.53 -3.51 -0.82
C ASN A 341 -13.62 -3.09 0.18
N LEU A 342 -13.42 -2.01 0.94
CA LEU A 342 -14.46 -1.44 1.81
C LEU A 342 -15.45 -0.52 1.06
N ILE A 343 -15.19 -0.18 -0.20
CA ILE A 343 -16.12 0.62 -1.00
C ILE A 343 -17.46 -0.14 -1.08
N PRO A 344 -18.60 0.57 -0.88
CA PRO A 344 -19.94 -0.03 -0.77
C PRO A 344 -20.52 -0.49 -2.13
N LEU A 345 -19.73 -1.24 -2.90
CA LEU A 345 -20.11 -1.75 -4.21
C LEU A 345 -20.25 -3.27 -4.17
N PRO A 346 -21.25 -3.85 -4.85
CA PRO A 346 -21.54 -5.28 -4.78
C PRO A 346 -20.39 -6.25 -5.13
N PRO A 347 -19.49 -5.96 -6.10
CA PRO A 347 -18.35 -6.84 -6.38
C PRO A 347 -17.30 -6.88 -5.27
N LEU A 348 -17.35 -5.93 -4.34
CA LEU A 348 -16.37 -5.72 -3.27
C LEU A 348 -16.98 -6.14 -1.93
N ASP A 349 -16.12 -6.35 -0.93
CA ASP A 349 -16.55 -6.79 0.40
C ASP A 349 -17.51 -5.78 1.06
N GLY A 350 -17.25 -4.48 0.86
CA GLY A 350 -18.04 -3.38 1.38
C GLY A 350 -19.52 -3.45 0.98
N GLY A 351 -19.83 -3.93 -0.23
CA GLY A 351 -21.20 -4.18 -0.66
C GLY A 351 -21.92 -5.24 0.18
N HIS A 352 -21.21 -6.30 0.55
CA HIS A 352 -21.72 -7.36 1.42
C HIS A 352 -21.82 -6.92 2.88
N ILE A 353 -20.84 -6.15 3.36
CA ILE A 353 -20.84 -5.56 4.70
C ILE A 353 -22.07 -4.67 4.87
N ILE A 354 -22.33 -3.75 3.95
CA ILE A 354 -23.53 -2.89 4.01
C ILE A 354 -24.81 -3.71 3.90
N GLY A 355 -24.86 -4.72 3.03
CA GLY A 355 -26.00 -5.62 2.96
C GLY A 355 -26.30 -6.27 4.32
N ALA A 356 -25.27 -6.72 5.03
CA ALA A 356 -25.38 -7.28 6.36
C ALA A 356 -25.80 -6.23 7.42
N LEU A 357 -25.19 -5.04 7.42
CA LEU A 357 -25.58 -3.96 8.33
C LEU A 357 -27.05 -3.55 8.13
N TYR A 358 -27.50 -3.46 6.87
CA TYR A 358 -28.89 -3.18 6.52
C TYR A 358 -29.84 -4.27 7.01
N GLU A 359 -29.44 -5.55 6.93
CA GLU A 359 -30.16 -6.68 7.54
C GLU A 359 -30.33 -6.47 9.05
N GLY A 360 -29.24 -6.10 9.74
CA GLY A 360 -29.23 -5.82 11.18
C GLY A 360 -30.16 -4.67 11.58
N VAL A 361 -30.09 -3.54 10.87
CA VAL A 361 -30.96 -2.36 11.11
C VAL A 361 -32.42 -2.73 10.93
N ARG A 362 -32.78 -3.41 9.82
CA ARG A 362 -34.16 -3.87 9.58
C ARG A 362 -34.66 -4.82 10.66
N GLY A 363 -33.82 -5.75 11.10
CA GLY A 363 -34.14 -6.67 12.19
C GLY A 363 -34.39 -5.94 13.51
N GLY A 364 -33.56 -4.94 13.82
CA GLY A 364 -33.70 -4.08 15.00
C GLY A 364 -35.00 -3.28 14.98
N VAL A 365 -35.30 -2.61 13.86
CA VAL A 365 -36.54 -1.83 13.68
C VAL A 365 -37.78 -2.73 13.79
N ALA A 366 -37.77 -3.90 13.16
CA ALA A 366 -38.87 -4.85 13.27
C ALA A 366 -39.09 -5.30 14.72
N ARG A 367 -38.00 -5.61 15.45
CA ARG A 367 -38.06 -5.98 16.87
C ARG A 367 -38.61 -4.87 17.75
N MET A 368 -38.20 -3.62 17.53
CA MET A 368 -38.74 -2.46 18.27
C MET A 368 -40.23 -2.25 17.99
N GLY A 369 -40.68 -2.53 16.77
CA GLY A 369 -42.09 -2.45 16.38
C GLY A 369 -42.92 -3.71 16.69
N GLY A 370 -42.39 -4.70 17.42
CA GLY A 370 -43.08 -5.96 17.72
C GLY A 370 -43.39 -6.84 16.49
N LYS A 371 -42.75 -6.58 15.35
CA LYS A 371 -42.95 -7.30 14.09
C LYS A 371 -41.97 -8.47 13.97
N GLN A 372 -42.37 -9.49 13.19
CA GLN A 372 -41.48 -10.60 12.85
C GLN A 372 -40.26 -10.12 12.06
N ASN A 373 -39.12 -10.80 12.25
CA ASN A 373 -37.89 -10.46 11.56
C ASN A 373 -38.10 -10.59 10.03
N PRO A 374 -37.82 -9.54 9.23
CA PRO A 374 -38.06 -9.55 7.79
C PRO A 374 -37.14 -10.48 6.99
N GLY A 375 -36.26 -11.22 7.66
CA GLY A 375 -35.36 -12.21 7.08
C GLY A 375 -34.15 -11.58 6.37
N PRO A 376 -33.30 -12.40 5.75
CA PRO A 376 -32.07 -11.95 5.11
C PRO A 376 -32.32 -10.97 3.97
N VAL A 377 -31.32 -10.12 3.70
CA VAL A 377 -31.36 -9.20 2.56
C VAL A 377 -31.12 -9.98 1.28
N ASP A 378 -31.93 -9.69 0.26
CA ASP A 378 -31.86 -10.32 -1.05
C ASP A 378 -30.76 -9.66 -1.90
N THR A 379 -29.51 -10.02 -1.64
CA THR A 379 -28.32 -9.51 -2.33
C THR A 379 -28.29 -9.88 -3.82
N ALA A 380 -29.00 -10.93 -4.24
CA ALA A 380 -29.10 -11.33 -5.64
C ALA A 380 -29.71 -10.22 -6.52
N ARG A 381 -30.47 -9.28 -5.94
CA ARG A 381 -30.99 -8.11 -6.67
C ARG A 381 -29.91 -7.16 -7.15
N LEU A 382 -28.75 -7.18 -6.51
CA LEU A 382 -27.62 -6.33 -6.86
C LEU A 382 -26.76 -6.94 -7.96
N LEU A 383 -27.06 -8.16 -8.44
CA LEU A 383 -26.28 -8.82 -9.49
C LEU A 383 -26.13 -7.99 -10.76
N PRO A 384 -27.19 -7.39 -11.35
CA PRO A 384 -27.02 -6.53 -12.53
C PRO A 384 -26.04 -5.37 -12.27
N LEU A 385 -26.13 -4.73 -11.10
CA LEU A 385 -25.20 -3.68 -10.68
C LEU A 385 -23.78 -4.24 -10.48
N THR A 386 -23.66 -5.45 -9.92
CA THR A 386 -22.38 -6.16 -9.73
C THR A 386 -21.67 -6.35 -11.08
N TRP A 387 -22.40 -6.79 -12.10
CA TRP A 387 -21.85 -6.99 -13.44
C TRP A 387 -21.43 -5.68 -14.10
N VAL A 388 -22.24 -4.62 -13.97
CA VAL A 388 -21.90 -3.29 -14.50
C VAL A 388 -20.65 -2.74 -13.83
N VAL A 389 -20.60 -2.74 -12.50
CA VAL A 389 -19.44 -2.26 -11.75
C VAL A 389 -18.22 -3.11 -12.05
N GLY A 390 -18.35 -4.45 -12.07
CA GLY A 390 -17.26 -5.36 -12.42
C GLY A 390 -16.70 -5.10 -13.82
N ALA A 391 -17.57 -4.86 -14.81
CA ALA A 391 -17.16 -4.49 -16.16
C ALA A 391 -16.41 -3.14 -16.19
N LEU A 392 -16.90 -2.12 -15.46
CA LEU A 392 -16.22 -0.83 -15.33
C LEU A 392 -14.82 -0.97 -14.72
N LEU A 393 -14.70 -1.76 -13.65
CA LEU A 393 -13.40 -2.02 -13.01
C LEU A 393 -12.45 -2.80 -13.91
N ALA A 394 -12.96 -3.75 -14.69
CA ALA A 394 -12.16 -4.48 -15.68
C ALA A 394 -11.65 -3.56 -16.79
N VAL A 395 -12.53 -2.71 -17.34
CA VAL A 395 -12.14 -1.71 -18.35
C VAL A 395 -11.10 -0.73 -17.79
N MET A 396 -11.35 -0.19 -16.58
CA MET A 396 -10.39 0.67 -15.90
C MET A 396 -9.03 -0.01 -15.75
N SER A 397 -9.00 -1.26 -15.29
CA SER A 397 -7.77 -2.03 -15.13
C SER A 397 -7.02 -2.22 -16.44
N ILE A 398 -7.73 -2.53 -17.54
CA ILE A 398 -7.15 -2.66 -18.88
C ILE A 398 -6.55 -1.33 -19.35
N VAL A 399 -7.29 -0.22 -19.20
CA VAL A 399 -6.82 1.12 -19.58
C VAL A 399 -5.53 1.48 -18.83
N LEU A 400 -5.48 1.25 -17.51
CA LEU A 400 -4.30 1.55 -16.70
C LEU A 400 -3.10 0.67 -17.07
N VAL A 401 -3.33 -0.62 -17.34
CA VAL A 401 -2.26 -1.52 -17.79
C VAL A 401 -1.71 -1.08 -19.15
N ILE A 402 -2.57 -0.72 -20.09
CA ILE A 402 -2.15 -0.21 -21.40
C ILE A 402 -1.39 1.11 -21.22
N ALA A 403 -1.90 2.03 -20.41
CA ALA A 403 -1.24 3.31 -20.13
C ALA A 403 0.16 3.09 -19.53
N ASP A 404 0.32 2.19 -18.56
CA ASP A 404 1.64 1.90 -17.97
C ASP A 404 2.62 1.20 -18.93
N ILE A 405 2.13 0.57 -20.00
CA ILE A 405 2.97 -0.04 -21.04
C ILE A 405 3.37 1.01 -22.08
N VAL A 406 2.42 1.82 -22.55
CA VAL A 406 2.57 2.76 -23.66
C VAL A 406 3.18 4.10 -23.20
N ASP A 407 2.74 4.61 -22.05
CA ASP A 407 3.14 5.89 -21.46
C ASP A 407 3.51 5.70 -19.96
N PRO A 408 4.67 5.06 -19.68
CA PRO A 408 5.07 4.76 -18.33
C PRO A 408 5.42 6.00 -17.53
N LEU A 409 4.99 6.01 -16.26
CA LEU A 409 5.52 6.95 -15.28
C LEU A 409 7.01 6.66 -15.06
N SER A 410 7.83 7.68 -15.30
CA SER A 410 9.26 7.69 -15.03
C SER A 410 9.51 8.42 -13.72
N LEU A 411 10.38 7.86 -12.86
CA LEU A 411 10.82 8.51 -11.62
C LEU A 411 11.93 9.57 -11.82
N ARG A 412 12.29 9.90 -13.07
CA ARG A 412 13.32 10.90 -13.40
C ARG A 412 12.82 12.34 -13.39
#